data_AF-A0A8H7LE98-F1
#
_entry.id   AF-A0A8H7LE98-F1
#
_cell.length_a   1.000
_cell.length_b   1.000
_cell.length_c   1.000
_cell.angle_alpha   90.00
_cell.angle_beta   90.00
_cell.angle_gamma   90.00
#
_symmetry.space_group_name_H-M   'P 1'
#
loop_
_entity.id
_entity.type
_entity.pdbx_description
1 polymer ?
#
loop_
_entity_poly.entity_id
_entity_poly.type
_entity_poly.pdbx_seq_one_letter_code
_entity_poly.pdbx_strand_id
1 'polypeptide(L)' 'MKQFVKLFGDFYPCWFCAEDFRKYTAANEPTTETQDSLGRWLCGAHNDVNKKLGKPEFDCNLWKKRWKDGWD' A
#
# COMPACT_ATOMS: atom_id res chain seq x y z
N MET A 1 -12.34 5.54 3.62
CA MET A 1 -11.05 4.84 3.43
C MET A 1 -9.83 5.76 3.63
N LYS A 2 -9.74 6.94 2.98
CA LYS A 2 -8.59 7.87 3.17
C LYS A 2 -8.25 8.14 4.65
N GLN A 3 -9.25 8.40 5.48
CA GLN A 3 -9.04 8.64 6.92
C GLN A 3 -8.45 7.41 7.63
N PHE A 4 -8.95 6.21 7.35
CA PHE A 4 -8.41 4.98 7.92
C PHE A 4 -6.94 4.80 7.55
N VAL A 5 -6.58 4.99 6.28
CA VAL A 5 -5.19 4.87 5.82
C VAL A 5 -4.28 5.88 6.51
N LYS A 6 -4.73 7.14 6.68
CA LYS A 6 -3.96 8.16 7.41
C LYS A 6 -3.76 7.78 8.87
N LEU A 7 -4.84 7.44 9.58
CA LEU A 7 -4.79 7.04 10.99
C LEU A 7 -3.96 5.76 11.20
N PHE A 8 -3.96 4.84 10.25
CA PHE A 8 -3.11 3.64 10.34
C PHE A 8 -1.63 4.02 10.48
N GLY A 9 -1.18 5.06 9.77
CA GLY A 9 0.18 5.59 9.91
C GLY A 9 0.47 6.20 11.29
N ASP A 10 -0.53 6.55 12.10
CA ASP A 10 -0.34 7.09 13.44
C ASP A 10 -0.23 5.98 14.50
N PHE A 11 -0.96 4.87 14.29
CA PHE A 11 -1.07 3.78 15.27
C PHE A 11 -0.30 2.51 14.91
N TYR A 12 0.36 2.45 13.75
CA TYR A 12 1.12 1.25 13.36
C TYR A 12 2.27 0.99 14.35
N PRO A 13 2.35 -0.20 15.00
CA PRO A 13 3.23 -0.41 16.17
C PRO A 13 4.74 -0.28 15.92
N CYS A 14 5.19 -0.37 14.67
CA CYS A 14 6.58 -0.11 14.30
C CYS A 14 6.76 1.39 14.03
N TRP A 15 7.35 2.13 14.97
CA TRP A 15 7.45 3.60 14.91
C TRP A 15 8.14 4.13 13.63
N PHE A 16 9.26 3.53 13.20
CA PHE A 16 9.97 3.97 12.01
C PHE A 16 9.25 3.56 10.72
N CYS A 17 8.57 2.42 10.72
CA CYS A 17 7.71 2.01 9.61
C CYS A 17 6.51 2.96 9.46
N ALA A 18 5.92 3.35 10.59
CA ALA A 18 4.80 4.28 10.67
C ALA A 18 5.19 5.67 10.15
N GLU A 19 6.37 6.16 10.54
CA GLU A 19 6.92 7.43 10.04
C GLU A 19 7.10 7.42 8.52
N ASP A 20 7.69 6.36 7.97
CA ASP A 20 7.87 6.23 6.53
C ASP A 20 6.54 6.10 5.80
N PHE A 21 5.57 5.37 6.35
CA PHE A 21 4.24 5.26 5.77
C PHE A 21 3.49 6.61 5.78
N ARG A 22 3.66 7.44 6.82
CA ARG A 22 3.13 8.81 6.85
C ARG A 22 3.78 9.68 5.77
N LYS A 23 5.10 9.59 5.57
CA LYS A 23 5.80 10.29 4.47
C LYS A 23 5.29 9.82 3.10
N TYR A 24 5.16 8.50 2.92
CA TYR A 24 4.65 7.90 1.69
C TYR A 24 3.24 8.40 1.37
N THR A 25 2.32 8.35 2.34
CA THR A 25 0.92 8.77 2.16
C THR A 25 0.75 10.27 1.96
N ALA A 26 1.69 11.09 2.45
CA ALA A 26 1.74 12.52 2.18
C ALA A 26 2.17 12.82 0.73
N ALA A 27 3.14 12.07 0.20
CA ALA A 27 3.61 12.22 -1.18
C ALA A 27 2.71 11.51 -2.22
N ASN A 28 2.05 10.42 -1.82
CA ASN A 28 1.24 9.56 -2.66
C ASN A 28 -0.14 9.41 -2.00
N GLU A 29 -1.01 10.39 -2.19
CA GLU A 29 -2.33 10.37 -1.55
C GLU A 29 -3.12 9.10 -1.91
N PRO A 30 -3.76 8.41 -0.96
CA PRO A 30 -4.57 7.22 -1.25
C PRO A 30 -5.69 7.50 -2.24
N THR A 31 -5.72 6.77 -3.36
CA THR A 31 -6.81 6.81 -4.33
C THR A 31 -7.90 5.81 -3.94
N THR A 32 -9.08 6.30 -3.56
CA THR A 32 -10.12 5.49 -2.91
C THR A 32 -11.45 5.51 -3.65
N GLU A 33 -11.46 5.92 -4.91
CA GLU A 33 -12.65 6.11 -5.73
C GLU A 33 -13.22 4.76 -6.18
N THR A 34 -12.36 3.78 -6.44
CA THR A 34 -12.74 2.43 -6.85
C THR A 34 -11.92 1.37 -6.12
N GLN A 35 -12.38 0.11 -6.19
CA GLN A 35 -11.60 -1.02 -5.69
C GLN A 35 -10.26 -1.14 -6.43
N ASP A 36 -10.24 -0.87 -7.74
CA ASP A 36 -9.04 -1.04 -8.56
C ASP A 36 -8.00 0.05 -8.29
N SER A 37 -8.42 1.30 -8.16
CA SER A 37 -7.53 2.40 -7.78
C SER A 37 -6.91 2.15 -6.41
N LEU A 38 -7.70 1.72 -5.42
CA LEU A 38 -7.20 1.42 -4.09
C LEU A 38 -6.27 0.19 -4.08
N GLY A 39 -6.62 -0.87 -4.80
CA GLY A 39 -5.79 -2.08 -4.91
C GLY A 39 -4.43 -1.79 -5.54
N ARG A 40 -4.40 -0.99 -6.61
CA ARG A 40 -3.16 -0.53 -7.25
C ARG A 40 -2.34 0.38 -6.33
N TRP A 41 -2.98 1.32 -5.63
CA TRP A 41 -2.29 2.18 -4.66
C TRP A 41 -1.65 1.37 -3.52
N LEU A 42 -2.39 0.41 -2.96
CA LEU A 42 -1.88 -0.49 -1.91
C LEU A 42 -0.71 -1.34 -2.41
N CYS A 43 -0.79 -1.84 -3.64
CA CYS A 43 0.32 -2.57 -4.26
C CYS A 43 1.56 -1.68 -4.41
N GLY A 44 1.41 -0.45 -4.88
CA GLY A 44 2.49 0.52 -4.97
C GLY A 44 3.13 0.83 -3.61
N ALA A 45 2.32 1.06 -2.58
CA ALA A 45 2.79 1.28 -1.22
C ALA A 45 3.57 0.08 -0.67
N HIS A 46 3.11 -1.14 -0.95
CA HIS A 46 3.81 -2.36 -0.57
C HIS A 46 5.15 -2.48 -1.32
N ASN A 47 5.19 -2.13 -2.61
CA ASN A 47 6.40 -2.19 -3.41
C ASN A 47 7.47 -1.17 -2.99
N ASP A 48 7.08 -0.01 -2.46
CA ASP A 48 8.03 0.94 -1.88
C ASP A 48 8.76 0.34 -0.68
N VAL A 49 8.04 -0.41 0.16
CA VAL A 49 8.63 -1.18 1.27
C VAL A 49 9.48 -2.35 0.74
N ASN A 50 9.05 -3.05 -0.32
CA ASN A 50 9.85 -4.10 -0.95
C ASN A 50 11.20 -3.56 -1.41
N LYS A 51 11.20 -2.42 -2.13
CA LYS A 51 12.41 -1.74 -2.59
C LYS A 51 13.33 -1.38 -1.42
N LYS A 52 12.79 -0.79 -0.35
CA LYS A 52 13.56 -0.46 0.86
C LYS A 52 14.23 -1.69 1.49
N LEU A 53 13.56 -2.84 1.46
CA LEU A 53 14.05 -4.08 2.06
C LEU A 53 14.83 -4.99 1.08
N GLY A 54 15.08 -4.54 -0.15
CA GLY A 54 15.78 -5.33 -1.17
C GLY A 54 14.99 -6.55 -1.66
N LYS A 55 13.66 -6.52 -1.56
CA LYS A 55 12.76 -7.57 -2.07
C LYS A 55 12.39 -7.32 -3.54
N PRO A 56 12.08 -8.37 -4.31
CA PRO A 56 11.57 -8.21 -5.67
C PRO A 56 10.29 -7.35 -5.69
N GLU A 57 10.12 -6.60 -6.77
CA GLU A 57 8.89 -5.86 -7.03
C GLU A 57 7.75 -6.84 -7.36
N PHE A 58 6.58 -6.63 -6.77
CA PHE A 58 5.38 -7.38 -7.11
C PHE A 58 4.69 -6.75 -8.32
N ASP A 59 4.33 -7.55 -9.33
CA ASP A 59 3.56 -7.05 -10.48
C ASP A 59 2.13 -6.66 -10.05
N CYS A 60 1.87 -5.36 -9.98
CA CYS A 60 0.57 -4.85 -9.58
C CYS A 60 -0.55 -5.26 -10.54
N ASN A 61 -0.31 -5.72 -11.76
CA ASN A 61 -1.38 -6.27 -12.60
C ASN A 61 -1.97 -7.56 -12.02
N LEU A 62 -1.26 -8.23 -11.11
CA LEU A 62 -1.69 -9.45 -10.43
C LEU A 62 -2.32 -9.17 -9.06
N TRP A 63 -2.48 -7.91 -8.66
CA TRP A 63 -3.01 -7.55 -7.32
C TRP A 63 -4.36 -8.22 -7.07
N LYS A 64 -5.25 -8.21 -8.06
CA LYS A 64 -6.62 -8.73 -7.92
C LYS A 64 -6.65 -10.25 -7.83
N LYS A 65 -5.86 -10.94 -8.66
CA LYS A 65 -5.69 -12.40 -8.57
C LYS A 65 -5.18 -12.81 -7.18
N ARG A 66 -4.13 -12.13 -6.70
CA ARG A 66 -3.48 -12.47 -5.44
C ARG A 66 -4.37 -12.23 -4.21
N TRP A 67 -5.16 -11.17 -4.19
CA TRP A 67 -5.86 -10.70 -2.98
C TRP A 67 -7.38 -10.78 -3.04
N LYS A 68 -7.96 -11.22 -4.16
CA LYS A 68 -9.41 -11.27 -4.34
C LYS A 68 -9.88 -12.48 -5.14
N ASP A 69 -9.41 -12.64 -6.36
CA ASP A 69 -10.07 -13.53 -7.34
C ASP A 69 -9.49 -14.96 -7.35
N GLY A 70 -8.27 -15.17 -6.83
CA GLY A 70 -7.57 -16.45 -6.98
C GLY A 70 -6.87 -16.58 -8.34
N TRP A 71 -6.46 -17.80 -8.68
CA TRP A 71 -5.62 -18.08 -9.86
C TRP A 71 -6.29 -18.98 -10.90
N ASP A 72 -7.55 -19.37 -10.65
CA ASP A 72 -8.33 -20.28 -11.48
C ASP A 72 -9.15 -19.54 -12.55
#